data_AF-A0A7Y2BVH4-F1
#
_entry.id   AF-A0A7Y2BVH4-F1
#
_cell.length_a   1.000
_cell.length_b   1.000
_cell.length_c   1.000
_cell.angle_alpha   90.00
_cell.angle_beta   90.00
_cell.angle_gamma   90.00
#
_symmetry.space_group_name_H-M   'P 1'
#
loop_
_entity.id
_entity.type
_entity.pdbx_description
1 polymer ?
#
loop_
_entity_poly.entity_id
_entity_poly.type
_entity_poly.pdbx_seq_one_letter_code
_entity_poly.pdbx_strand_id
1 'polypeptide(L)' 'STYRPVARVALGGGSLKDAWDACRAECDAKFADYAIYEHCLPFNVSRAYDEARDVETPRIWTAARDKEMWEALQS' A
#
# COMPACT_ATOMS: atom_id res chain seq x y z
N SER A 1 4.26 11.57 -2.50
CA SER A 1 3.40 11.24 -1.33
C SER A 1 2.81 9.87 -1.61
N THR A 2 2.85 8.98 -0.63
CA THR A 2 2.34 7.60 -0.74
C THR A 2 0.83 7.55 -1.01
N TYR A 3 0.06 8.48 -0.43
CA TYR A 3 -1.41 8.39 -0.42
C TYR A 3 -2.07 8.64 -1.79
N ARG A 4 -1.75 9.75 -2.47
CA ARG A 4 -2.42 10.14 -3.73
C ARG A 4 -2.41 9.06 -4.83
N PRO A 5 -1.26 8.42 -5.17
CA PRO A 5 -1.26 7.38 -6.19
C PRO A 5 -2.07 6.15 -5.74
N VAL A 6 -1.95 5.74 -4.48
CA VAL A 6 -2.71 4.63 -3.91
C VAL A 6 -4.22 4.90 -3.94
N ALA A 7 -4.65 6.08 -3.50
CA ALA A 7 -6.06 6.47 -3.45
C ALA A 7 -6.69 6.50 -4.83
N ARG A 8 -5.98 6.96 -5.86
CA ARG A 8 -6.46 6.93 -7.25
C ARG A 8 -6.78 5.50 -7.69
N VAL A 9 -5.89 4.55 -7.41
CA VAL A 9 -6.10 3.14 -7.76
C VAL A 9 -7.26 2.55 -6.97
N ALA A 10 -7.26 2.75 -5.65
CA ALA A 10 -8.28 2.20 -4.75
C ALA A 10 -9.70 2.68 -5.09
N LEU A 11 -9.86 3.99 -5.35
CA LEU A 11 -11.14 4.60 -5.77
C LEU A 11 -11.54 4.20 -7.19
N GLY A 12 -10.56 3.86 -8.04
CA GLY A 12 -10.78 3.34 -9.39
C GLY A 12 -11.10 1.84 -9.43
N GLY A 13 -11.13 1.15 -8.29
CA GLY A 13 -11.39 -0.28 -8.21
C GLY A 13 -10.22 -1.18 -8.62
N GLY A 14 -9.00 -0.64 -8.72
CA GLY A 14 -7.78 -1.43 -8.97
C GLY A 14 -7.37 -2.26 -7.76
N SER A 15 -6.42 -3.17 -7.96
CA SER A 15 -5.95 -4.09 -6.91
C SER A 15 -4.98 -3.43 -5.92
N LEU A 16 -4.67 -4.12 -4.82
CA LEU A 16 -3.62 -3.70 -3.90
C LEU A 16 -2.24 -3.70 -4.57
N LYS A 17 -2.00 -4.62 -5.52
CA LYS A 17 -0.77 -4.66 -6.32
C LYS A 17 -0.64 -3.46 -7.24
N ASP A 18 -1.71 -3.08 -7.92
CA ASP A 18 -1.74 -1.87 -8.77
C ASP A 18 -1.44 -0.61 -7.93
N ALA A 19 -1.96 -0.57 -6.69
CA ALA A 19 -1.70 0.53 -5.78
C ALA A 19 -0.24 0.55 -5.29
N TRP A 20 0.36 -0.63 -5.08
CA TRP A 20 1.78 -0.75 -4.78
C TRP A 20 2.62 -0.19 -5.94
N ASP A 21 2.36 -0.63 -7.17
CA ASP A 21 3.14 -0.22 -8.34
C ASP A 21 3.02 1.30 -8.59
N ALA A 22 1.80 1.84 -8.46
CA ALA A 22 1.58 3.28 -8.56
C ALA A 22 2.31 4.07 -7.47
N CYS A 23 2.40 3.52 -6.25
CA CYS A 23 3.18 4.13 -5.18
C CYS A 23 4.69 4.10 -5.47
N ARG A 24 5.22 2.97 -5.96
CA ARG A 24 6.64 2.84 -6.32
C ARG A 24 7.06 3.84 -7.39
N ALA A 25 6.24 4.02 -8.42
CA ALA A 25 6.50 4.98 -9.49
C ALA A 25 6.72 6.42 -8.99
N GLU A 26 6.10 6.79 -7.86
CA GLU A 26 6.21 8.12 -7.25
C GLU A 26 7.26 8.23 -6.14
N CYS A 27 7.53 7.12 -5.44
CA CYS A 27 8.29 7.10 -4.20
C CYS A 27 9.71 6.54 -4.36
N ASP A 28 9.97 5.66 -5.31
CA ASP A 28 11.27 4.99 -5.44
C ASP A 28 12.39 6.01 -5.69
N ALA A 29 12.17 6.99 -6.57
CA ALA A 29 13.14 8.05 -6.85
C ALA A 29 13.50 8.94 -5.62
N LYS A 30 12.69 8.90 -4.56
CA LYS A 30 12.87 9.73 -3.36
C LYS A 30 13.37 8.93 -2.16
N PHE A 31 13.00 7.65 -2.09
CA PHE A 31 13.09 6.88 -0.86
C PHE A 31 13.72 5.49 -1.04
N ALA A 32 14.04 5.04 -2.26
CA ALA A 32 14.57 3.70 -2.49
C ALA A 32 15.87 3.41 -1.70
N ASP A 33 16.70 4.42 -1.49
CA ASP A 33 17.96 4.29 -0.75
C ASP A 33 17.79 4.35 0.77
N TYR A 34 16.57 4.57 1.26
CA TYR A 34 16.31 4.64 2.69
C TYR A 34 16.19 3.23 3.28
N ALA A 35 16.98 2.94 4.32
CA ALA A 35 17.22 1.57 4.82
C ALA A 35 15.95 0.77 5.20
N ILE A 36 14.86 1.45 5.56
CA ILE A 36 13.59 0.82 5.95
C ILE A 36 12.52 0.85 4.86
N TYR A 37 12.79 1.47 3.71
CA TYR A 37 11.77 1.77 2.70
C TYR A 37 11.05 0.51 2.20
N GLU A 38 11.78 -0.48 1.69
CA GLU A 38 11.21 -1.72 1.17
C GLU A 38 10.40 -2.47 2.25
N HIS A 39 10.84 -2.41 3.52
CA HIS A 39 10.13 -3.03 4.62
C HIS A 39 8.82 -2.31 4.96
N CYS A 40 8.83 -0.98 5.01
CA CYS A 40 7.65 -0.19 5.40
C CYS A 40 6.63 -0.03 4.27
N LEU A 41 7.06 -0.15 3.00
CA LEU A 41 6.23 0.16 1.84
C LEU A 41 4.94 -0.67 1.76
N PRO A 42 4.93 -2.01 1.93
CA PRO A 42 3.70 -2.81 1.91
C PRO A 42 2.67 -2.36 2.95
N PHE A 43 3.11 -2.00 4.15
CA PHE A 43 2.25 -1.54 5.24
C PHE A 43 1.68 -0.15 4.95
N ASN A 44 2.53 0.77 4.45
CA ASN A 44 2.11 2.13 4.09
C ASN A 44 1.10 2.12 2.95
N VAL A 45 1.32 1.30 1.91
CA VAL A 45 0.38 1.12 0.79
C VAL A 45 -0.92 0.50 1.30
N SER A 46 -0.84 -0.56 2.11
CA SER A 46 -2.02 -1.20 2.71
C SER A 46 -2.87 -0.22 3.52
N ARG A 47 -2.23 0.63 4.32
CA ARG A 47 -2.94 1.63 5.12
C ARG A 47 -3.59 2.70 4.23
N ALA A 48 -2.85 3.23 3.25
CA ALA A 48 -3.39 4.22 2.31
C ALA A 48 -4.55 3.66 1.47
N TYR A 49 -4.49 2.37 1.12
CA TYR A 49 -5.54 1.68 0.37
C TYR A 49 -6.81 1.49 1.20
N ASP A 50 -6.69 1.07 2.46
CA ASP A 50 -7.78 1.01 3.43
C ASP A 50 -8.41 2.40 3.63
N GLU A 51 -7.58 3.42 3.88
CA GLU A 51 -8.02 4.79 4.14
C GLU A 51 -8.76 5.41 2.94
N ALA A 52 -8.33 5.12 1.71
CA ALA A 52 -9.01 5.57 0.50
C ALA A 52 -10.37 4.91 0.27
N ARG A 53 -10.70 3.83 1.00
CA ARG A 53 -11.95 3.07 0.90
C ARG A 53 -12.81 3.24 2.15
N ASP A 54 -12.74 4.41 2.76
CA ASP A 54 -13.50 4.82 3.94
C ASP A 54 -13.26 3.96 5.19
N VAL A 55 -12.14 3.22 5.25
CA VAL A 55 -11.69 2.56 6.47
C VAL A 55 -10.90 3.56 7.32
N GLU A 56 -11.64 4.46 7.98
CA GLU A 56 -11.05 5.54 8.78
C GLU A 56 -10.17 5.00 9.91
N THR A 57 -10.73 4.10 10.71
CA THR A 57 -10.02 3.51 11.85
C THR A 57 -9.07 2.40 11.36
N PRO A 58 -7.77 2.44 11.74
CA PRO A 58 -6.85 1.37 11.41
C PRO A 58 -7.39 0.01 11.88
N ARG A 59 -7.40 -0.96 10.97
CA ARG A 59 -7.78 -2.33 11.29
C ARG A 59 -6.69 -2.99 12.14
N ILE A 60 -7.08 -3.88 13.04
CA ILE A 60 -6.13 -4.68 13.81
C ILE A 60 -5.25 -5.49 12.85
N TRP A 61 -3.94 -5.45 13.05
CA TRP A 61 -3.00 -6.24 12.29
C TRP A 61 -2.99 -7.68 12.81
N THR A 62 -3.71 -8.57 12.13
CA THR A 62 -3.77 -10.00 12.46
C THR A 62 -2.84 -10.81 11.56
N ALA A 63 -2.47 -12.01 12.00
CA ALA A 63 -1.66 -12.92 11.18
C ALA A 63 -2.34 -13.33 9.86
N ALA A 64 -3.68 -13.38 9.83
CA ALA A 64 -4.44 -13.65 8.61
C ALA A 64 -4.31 -12.48 7.62
N ARG A 65 -4.51 -11.24 8.09
CA ARG A 65 -4.38 -10.03 7.26
C ARG A 65 -2.98 -9.87 6.69
N ASP A 66 -1.96 -10.23 7.46
CA ASP A 66 -0.56 -10.18 7.01
C ASP A 66 -0.34 -11.10 5.79
N LYS A 67 -0.82 -12.35 5.88
CA LYS A 67 -0.76 -13.31 4.77
C LYS A 67 -1.53 -12.83 3.55
N GLU A 68 -2.78 -12.40 3.74
CA GLU A 68 -3.63 -11.90 2.65
C GLU A 68 -2.99 -10.71 1.93
N MET A 69 -2.37 -9.80 2.68
CA MET A 69 -1.64 -8.66 2.10
C MET A 69 -0.47 -9.14 1.25
N TRP A 70 0.38 -10.03 1.77
CA TRP A 70 1.52 -10.54 1.01
C TRP A 70 1.10 -11.35 -0.23
N GLU A 71 0.05 -12.16 -0.14
CA GLU A 71 -0.51 -12.90 -1.28
C GLU A 71 -1.03 -11.95 -2.37
N ALA A 72 -1.76 -10.89 -1.97
CA ALA A 72 -2.26 -9.87 -2.89
C ALA A 72 -1.16 -9.04 -3.56
N LEU A 73 0.04 -9.00 -2.98
CA LEU A 73 1.18 -8.26 -3.51
C LEU A 73 2.12 -9.13 -4.38
N GLN A 74 2.00 -10.45 -4.31
CA GLN A 74 2.80 -11.41 -5.08
C GLN A 74 2.04 -12.02 -6.26
N SER A 75 0.74 -11.74 -6.38
CA SER A 75 -0.15 -12.24 -7.44
C SER A 75 -0.31 -11.27 -8.61
#